data_AF-A0A7S0BR78-F1
#
_entry.id   AF-A0A7S0BR78-F1
#
_cell.length_a   1.000
_cell.length_b   1.000
_cell.length_c   1.000
_cell.angle_alpha   90.00
_cell.angle_beta   90.00
_cell.angle_gamma   90.00
#
_symmetry.space_group_name_H-M   'P 1'
#
loop_
_entity.id
_entity.type
_entity.pdbx_description
1 polymer ?
#
loop_
_entity_poly.entity_id
_entity_poly.type
_entity_poly.pdbx_seq_one_letter_code
_entity_poly.pdbx_strand_id
1 'polypeptide(L)'
;VQDGAHVEKDTAFAELEVMKMYLSLTTPEAGRLQLVTSEGSVVSVGDVLARLELKDPSKVRRTKKFEDRLPEMSMPEELGSKPHQRFRAAVRELRLLLAGYDADSNA
;
A
#
# COMPACT_ATOMS: atom_id res chain seq x y z
N VAL A 1 1.45 -25.98 8.14
CA VAL A 1 1.19 -26.09 9.61
C VAL A 1 -0.29 -26.45 9.81
N GLN A 2 -0.68 -27.11 10.91
CA GLN A 2 -2.09 -27.43 11.17
C GLN A 2 -2.91 -26.18 11.52
N ASP A 3 -4.21 -26.19 11.17
CA ASP A 3 -5.12 -25.12 11.56
C ASP A 3 -5.25 -25.02 13.09
N GLY A 4 -5.22 -23.79 13.59
CA GLY A 4 -5.30 -23.49 15.02
C GLY A 4 -4.02 -23.78 15.82
N ALA A 5 -2.89 -24.11 15.18
CA ALA A 5 -1.63 -24.38 15.87
C ALA A 5 -0.96 -23.09 16.42
N HIS A 6 -0.20 -23.24 17.51
CA HIS A 6 0.70 -22.18 17.98
C HIS A 6 2.00 -22.21 17.18
N VAL A 7 2.46 -21.04 16.76
CA VAL A 7 3.67 -20.86 15.95
C VAL A 7 4.51 -19.74 16.53
N GLU A 8 5.83 -19.91 16.44
CA GLU A 8 6.79 -18.87 16.80
C GLU A 8 6.98 -17.89 15.64
N LYS A 9 7.66 -16.78 15.91
CA LYS A 9 8.07 -15.83 14.88
C LYS A 9 8.97 -16.51 13.83
N ASP A 10 8.85 -16.08 12.58
CA ASP A 10 9.61 -16.56 11.42
C ASP A 10 9.37 -18.05 11.09
N THR A 11 8.29 -18.65 11.61
CA THR A 11 7.92 -20.03 11.29
C THR A 11 7.26 -20.09 9.91
N ALA A 12 7.77 -20.95 9.03
CA ALA A 12 7.14 -21.23 7.74
C ALA A 12 5.79 -21.94 7.93
N PHE A 13 4.70 -21.33 7.44
CA PHE A 13 3.35 -21.89 7.61
C PHE A 13 2.71 -22.41 6.31
N ALA A 14 3.09 -21.86 5.17
CA ALA A 14 2.60 -22.23 3.84
C ALA A 14 3.72 -22.12 2.80
N GLU A 15 3.58 -22.87 1.71
CA GLU A 15 4.43 -22.79 0.53
C GLU A 15 3.57 -22.42 -0.67
N LEU A 16 4.02 -21.45 -1.47
CA LEU A 16 3.35 -21.01 -2.67
C LEU A 16 4.18 -21.35 -3.90
N GLU A 17 3.54 -21.85 -4.95
CA GLU A 17 4.17 -21.94 -6.26
C GLU A 17 4.01 -20.60 -6.98
N VAL A 18 5.13 -19.94 -7.24
CA VAL A 18 5.20 -18.67 -7.98
C VAL A 18 6.21 -18.84 -9.11
N MET A 19 5.76 -18.64 -10.36
CA MET A 19 6.60 -18.75 -11.55
C MET A 19 7.42 -20.07 -11.62
N LYS A 20 6.79 -21.20 -11.28
CA LYS A 20 7.43 -22.54 -11.20
C LYS A 20 8.51 -22.68 -10.11
N MET A 21 8.54 -21.77 -9.15
CA MET A 21 9.42 -21.79 -7.98
C MET A 21 8.58 -21.82 -6.71
N TYR A 22 9.10 -22.44 -5.65
CA TYR A 22 8.43 -22.44 -4.35
C TYR A 22 8.89 -21.27 -3.49
N LEU A 23 7.93 -20.52 -2.95
CA LEU A 23 8.11 -19.44 -1.99
C LEU A 23 7.55 -19.86 -0.64
N SER A 24 8.40 -19.86 0.38
CA SER A 24 7.97 -20.14 1.76
C SER A 24 7.45 -18.88 2.42
N LEU A 25 6.23 -18.94 2.98
CA LEU A 25 5.63 -17.86 3.74
C LEU A 25 5.83 -18.08 5.23
N THR A 26 6.42 -17.11 5.90
CA THR A 26 6.73 -17.14 7.33
C THR A 26 5.81 -16.24 8.14
N THR A 27 5.63 -16.57 9.42
CA THR A 27 4.84 -15.76 10.35
C THR A 27 5.64 -14.54 10.83
N PRO A 28 5.04 -13.34 10.87
CA PRO A 28 5.76 -12.13 11.27
C PRO A 28 6.02 -12.04 12.79
N GLU A 29 5.22 -12.72 13.61
CA GLU A 29 5.31 -12.75 15.07
C GLU A 29 4.78 -14.09 15.61
N ALA A 30 4.97 -14.34 16.91
CA ALA A 30 4.47 -15.54 17.57
C ALA A 30 2.96 -15.42 17.91
N GLY A 31 2.22 -16.51 17.74
CA GLY A 31 0.76 -16.49 17.91
C GLY A 31 0.07 -17.79 17.53
N ARG A 32 -1.25 -17.76 17.46
CA ARG A 32 -2.08 -18.87 17.00
C ARG A 32 -2.52 -18.62 15.56
N LEU A 33 -2.21 -19.55 14.66
CA LEU A 33 -2.51 -19.42 13.24
C LEU A 33 -3.87 -20.05 12.92
N GLN A 34 -4.72 -19.34 12.20
CA GLN A 34 -5.98 -19.84 11.65
C GLN A 34 -5.88 -19.80 10.13
N LEU A 35 -5.97 -20.96 9.47
CA LEU A 35 -5.92 -21.06 8.02
C LEU A 35 -7.27 -20.67 7.43
N VAL A 36 -7.25 -19.75 6.46
CA VAL A 36 -8.48 -19.26 5.80
C VAL A 36 -8.66 -19.93 4.45
N THR A 37 -7.57 -20.09 3.70
CA THR A 37 -7.58 -20.67 2.36
C THR A 37 -7.19 -22.15 2.42
N SER A 38 -7.91 -22.99 1.67
CA SER A 38 -7.60 -24.41 1.55
C SER A 38 -6.37 -24.65 0.65
N GLU A 39 -5.63 -25.72 0.96
CA GLU A 39 -4.48 -26.15 0.17
C GLU A 39 -4.86 -26.39 -1.30
N GLY A 40 -3.99 -26.02 -2.24
CA GLY A 40 -4.21 -26.17 -3.68
C GLY A 40 -5.12 -25.10 -4.32
N SER A 41 -5.63 -24.14 -3.55
CA SER A 41 -6.40 -23.02 -4.10
C SER A 41 -5.51 -22.08 -4.91
N VAL A 42 -6.07 -21.46 -5.96
CA VAL A 42 -5.40 -20.39 -6.70
C VAL A 42 -5.37 -19.13 -5.84
N VAL A 43 -4.18 -18.54 -5.71
CA VAL A 43 -3.93 -17.35 -4.87
C VAL A 43 -3.66 -16.14 -5.75
N SER A 44 -4.32 -15.03 -5.45
CA SER A 44 -4.11 -13.71 -6.07
C SER A 44 -3.38 -12.75 -5.14
N VAL A 45 -2.82 -11.68 -5.71
CA VAL A 45 -2.17 -10.63 -4.92
C VAL A 45 -3.20 -9.93 -4.04
N GLY A 46 -2.95 -9.93 -2.73
CA GLY A 46 -3.84 -9.33 -1.73
C GLY A 46 -4.77 -10.32 -1.02
N ASP A 47 -4.78 -11.60 -1.41
CA ASP A 47 -5.60 -12.61 -0.75
C ASP A 47 -5.11 -12.91 0.68
N VAL A 48 -6.08 -13.14 1.58
CA VAL A 48 -5.81 -13.49 2.98
C VAL A 48 -5.72 -15.00 3.12
N LEU A 49 -4.51 -15.52 3.30
CA LEU A 49 -4.26 -16.96 3.40
C LEU A 49 -4.49 -17.52 4.82
N ALA A 50 -4.14 -16.72 5.82
CA ALA A 50 -4.27 -17.09 7.22
C ALA A 50 -4.42 -15.84 8.10
N ARG A 51 -4.98 -16.01 9.29
CA ARG A 51 -5.03 -15.00 10.35
C ARG A 51 -4.14 -15.45 11.50
N LEU A 52 -3.39 -14.51 12.06
CA LEU A 52 -2.52 -14.77 13.21
C LEU A 52 -3.05 -14.02 14.44
N GLU A 53 -3.51 -14.76 15.43
CA GLU A 53 -3.81 -14.21 16.75
C GLU A 53 -2.51 -14.08 17.55
N LEU A 54 -2.05 -12.84 17.74
CA LEU A 54 -0.80 -12.56 18.43
C LEU A 54 -0.84 -13.01 19.89
N LYS A 55 0.25 -13.63 20.34
CA LYS A 55 0.46 -13.97 21.76
C LYS A 55 0.50 -12.72 22.65
N ASP A 56 1.12 -11.65 22.15
CA ASP A 56 1.18 -10.35 22.82
C ASP A 56 0.53 -9.26 21.94
N PRO A 57 -0.74 -8.90 22.19
CA PRO A 57 -1.44 -7.88 21.40
C PRO A 57 -0.87 -6.46 21.60
N SER A 58 -0.02 -6.24 22.62
CA SER A 58 0.60 -4.94 22.91
C SER A 58 1.65 -4.57 21.86
N LYS A 59 2.19 -5.55 21.15
CA LYS A 59 3.14 -5.34 20.05
C LYS A 59 2.52 -4.72 18.80
N VAL A 60 1.19 -4.66 18.70
CA VAL A 60 0.50 -4.05 17.56
C VAL A 60 0.67 -2.53 17.58
N ARG A 61 1.52 -2.02 16.69
CA ARG A 61 1.66 -0.57 16.48
C ARG A 61 0.51 -0.06 15.64
N ARG A 62 -0.52 0.49 16.29
CA ARG A 62 -1.65 1.14 15.61
C ARG A 62 -1.25 2.53 15.13
N THR A 63 -1.29 2.75 13.84
CA THR A 63 -1.14 4.09 13.25
C THR A 63 -2.45 4.87 13.43
N LYS A 64 -2.33 6.16 13.75
CA LYS A 64 -3.47 7.09 13.75
C LYS A 64 -3.60 7.68 12.35
N LYS A 65 -4.84 7.78 11.85
CA LYS A 65 -5.10 8.52 10.61
C LYS A 65 -4.80 10.00 10.88
N PHE A 66 -4.29 10.70 9.87
CA PHE A 66 -4.17 12.15 9.92
C PHE A 66 -5.59 12.74 9.80
N GLU A 67 -6.01 13.50 10.81
CA GLU A 67 -7.37 14.07 10.90
C GLU A 67 -7.42 15.55 10.52
N ASP A 68 -6.25 16.19 10.41
CA ASP A 68 -6.15 17.59 10.02
C ASP A 68 -6.15 17.75 8.49
N ARG A 69 -6.13 19.00 8.04
CA ARG A 69 -5.91 19.35 6.64
C ARG A 69 -4.47 19.78 6.44
N LEU A 70 -3.96 19.55 5.24
CA LEU A 70 -2.72 20.20 4.83
C LEU A 70 -2.94 21.72 4.87
N PRO A 71 -1.94 22.50 5.32
CA PRO A 71 -2.03 23.96 5.31
C PRO A 71 -2.23 24.46 3.88
N GLU A 72 -2.90 25.61 3.73
CA GLU A 72 -3.01 26.26 2.42
C GLU A 72 -1.61 26.61 1.93
N MET A 73 -1.18 25.92 0.87
CA MET A 73 0.07 26.19 0.19
C MET A 73 -0.20 27.16 -0.95
N SER A 74 0.57 28.24 -1.03
CA SER A 74 0.53 29.11 -2.20
C SER A 74 1.06 28.36 -3.43
N MET A 75 0.72 28.85 -4.61
CA MET A 75 1.24 28.31 -5.86
C MET A 75 2.78 28.24 -5.80
N PRO A 76 3.42 27.11 -6.18
CA PRO A 76 4.88 26.95 -6.08
C PRO A 76 5.67 28.01 -6.85
N GLU A 77 5.05 28.61 -7.88
CA GLU A 77 5.59 29.73 -8.62
C GLU A 77 4.59 30.89 -8.59
N GLU A 78 5.05 32.09 -8.26
CA GLU A 78 4.28 33.30 -8.50
C GLU A 78 4.16 33.54 -10.02
N LEU A 79 2.96 33.32 -10.57
CA LEU A 79 2.66 33.75 -11.93
C LEU A 79 2.68 35.28 -11.96
N GLY A 80 3.69 35.86 -12.61
CA GLY A 80 3.70 37.29 -12.85
C GLY A 80 2.53 37.73 -13.75
N SER A 81 2.05 38.96 -13.55
CA SER A 81 0.83 39.49 -14.18
C SER A 81 1.02 39.99 -15.62
N LYS A 82 2.27 40.04 -16.12
CA LYS A 82 2.54 40.57 -17.46
C LYS A 82 1.99 39.62 -18.53
N PRO A 83 1.50 40.13 -19.69
CA PRO A 83 0.87 39.29 -20.71
C PRO A 83 1.73 38.11 -21.20
N HIS A 84 3.03 38.31 -21.37
CA HIS A 84 3.94 37.24 -21.81
C HIS A 84 4.13 36.14 -20.73
N GLN A 85 4.03 36.48 -19.44
CA GLN A 85 4.14 35.53 -18.33
C GLN A 85 2.90 34.64 -18.28
N ARG A 86 1.70 35.24 -18.41
CA ARG A 86 0.42 34.51 -18.50
C ARG A 86 0.36 33.62 -19.73
N PHE A 87 0.80 34.11 -20.89
CA PHE A 87 0.86 33.33 -22.11
C PHE A 87 1.80 32.12 -21.96
N ARG A 88 3.00 32.33 -21.39
CA ARG A 88 3.95 31.23 -21.16
C ARG A 88 3.38 30.16 -20.21
N ALA A 89 2.65 30.57 -19.18
CA ALA A 89 2.01 29.65 -18.24
C ALA A 89 0.88 28.85 -18.89
N ALA A 90 -0.01 29.50 -19.64
CA ALA A 90 -1.09 28.82 -20.36
C ALA A 90 -0.54 27.83 -21.42
N VAL A 91 0.52 28.21 -22.15
CA VAL A 91 1.18 27.31 -23.10
C VAL A 91 1.84 26.12 -22.38
N ARG A 92 2.42 26.34 -21.19
CA ARG A 92 2.97 25.26 -20.37
C ARG A 92 1.89 24.27 -19.96
N GLU A 93 0.78 24.77 -19.44
CA GLU A 93 -0.36 23.95 -19.01
C GLU A 93 -0.92 23.12 -20.17
N LEU A 94 -1.17 23.74 -21.33
CA LEU A 94 -1.61 23.02 -22.52
C LEU A 94 -0.61 21.95 -22.97
N ARG A 95 0.70 22.23 -22.88
CA ARG A 95 1.73 21.23 -23.22
C ARG A 95 1.75 20.07 -22.24
N LEU A 96 1.54 20.33 -20.95
CA LEU A 96 1.44 19.28 -19.93
C LEU A 96 0.22 18.40 -20.21
N LEU A 97 -0.93 19.00 -20.48
CA LEU A 97 -2.15 18.26 -20.84
C LEU A 97 -1.96 17.42 -22.11
N LEU A 98 -1.38 17.99 -23.16
CA LEU A 98 -1.09 17.26 -24.40
C LEU A 98 -0.02 16.17 -24.22
N ALA A 99 0.86 16.31 -23.23
CA ALA A 99 1.83 15.28 -22.85
C ALA A 99 1.21 14.18 -21.96
N GLY A 100 -0.08 14.27 -21.64
CA GLY A 100 -0.83 13.27 -20.86
C GLY A 100 -0.83 13.51 -19.35
N TYR A 101 -0.36 14.67 -18.88
CA TYR A 101 -0.52 15.07 -17.47
C TYR A 101 -1.94 15.56 -17.21
N ASP A 102 -2.49 15.21 -16.05
CA ASP A 102 -3.80 15.68 -15.63
C ASP A 102 -3.74 17.16 -15.20
N ALA A 103 -4.81 17.90 -15.47
CA ALA A 103 -4.93 19.32 -15.15
C ALA A 103 -5.69 19.55 -13.82
N ASP A 104 -6.28 18.51 -13.24
CA ASP A 104 -7.01 18.63 -12.00
C ASP A 104 -6.07 18.96 -10.82
N SER A 105 -6.09 20.23 -10.42
CA SER A 105 -5.41 20.72 -9.22
C SER A 105 -6.19 20.44 -7.93
N ASN A 106 -7.17 19.53 -7.97
CA ASN A 106 -8.13 19.30 -6.88
C ASN A 106 -8.20 17.82 -6.46
N ALA A 107 -7.04 17.17 -6.37
CA ALA A 107 -6.84 15.92 -5.65
C ALA A 107 -6.12 16.19 -4.32
#